data_AF-A0A9C9GEV2-F1
#
_entry.id   AF-A0A9C9GEV2-F1
#
_cell.length_a   1.000
_cell.length_b   1.000
_cell.length_c   1.000
_cell.angle_alpha   90.00
_cell.angle_beta   90.00
_cell.angle_gamma   90.00
#
_symmetry.space_group_name_H-M   'P 1'
#
loop_
_entity.id
_entity.type
_entity.pdbx_description
1 polymer ?
#
loop_
_entity_poly.entity_id
_entity_poly.type
_entity_poly.pdbx_seq_one_letter_code
_entity_poly.pdbx_strand_id
1 'polypeptide(L)'
;MFFLPGSEAVRSECCVIIDQLVERSGLRTLLWRDVPVNADVLGGISRQQMPFIRQCIIDGGDFSGDDLERKLYIVRRQAEKQISAFCCEPDYFYTVSLSCRTIVYKGLLMPDQVESFYPDLTDEHIKSAFVVIHQRYSTNTFPSWPLAQPFRYLCHNGEINTLRGNRNWMASRERDFHSELFGEDIKEIIPVLDPEASDSANLDNALELLRCGGRAIDHSIAMLIPQAWGDRYPIGPDLRGFFEYHAGIMEPWDGPAAVVYTDGRRVGAVLDRNGLRPARYTVTKSGFMVFASEAGVIDIPPAEVKEKGALRPGEMLLVDLDEKRLLKDTEIKMRLARRRP
;
A
#
# COMPACT_ATOMS: atom_id res chain seq x y z
N MET A 1 3.60 -5.70 -11.75
CA MET A 1 3.61 -4.42 -12.47
C MET A 1 4.91 -3.71 -12.18
N PHE A 2 5.66 -3.37 -13.23
CA PHE A 2 7.00 -2.78 -13.13
C PHE A 2 7.11 -1.55 -14.01
N PHE A 3 7.76 -0.52 -13.46
CA PHE A 3 8.35 0.57 -14.23
C PHE A 3 9.82 0.22 -14.45
N LEU A 4 10.19 0.06 -15.71
CA LEU A 4 11.53 -0.31 -16.15
C LEU A 4 12.20 0.85 -16.88
N PRO A 5 13.54 0.86 -16.95
CA PRO A 5 14.32 1.83 -17.71
C PRO A 5 13.88 1.95 -19.18
N GLY A 6 14.07 3.14 -19.74
CA GLY A 6 13.78 3.39 -21.15
C GLY A 6 14.77 2.66 -22.06
N SER A 7 16.04 2.60 -21.63
CA SER A 7 17.11 1.86 -22.28
C SER A 7 16.80 0.36 -22.37
N GLU A 8 16.78 -0.18 -23.58
CA GLU A 8 16.49 -1.61 -23.82
C GLU A 8 17.52 -2.55 -23.20
N ALA A 9 18.79 -2.17 -23.22
CA ALA A 9 19.87 -2.97 -22.61
C ALA A 9 19.68 -3.08 -21.10
N VAL A 10 19.50 -1.94 -20.41
CA VAL A 10 19.29 -1.88 -18.95
C VAL A 10 17.97 -2.56 -18.58
N ARG A 11 16.90 -2.33 -19.35
CA ARG A 11 15.60 -2.99 -19.16
C ARG A 11 15.71 -4.52 -19.24
N SER A 12 16.47 -5.04 -20.21
CA SER A 12 16.66 -6.47 -20.39
C SER A 12 17.43 -7.07 -19.22
N GLU A 13 18.47 -6.38 -18.75
CA GLU A 13 19.22 -6.78 -17.55
C GLU A 13 18.33 -6.81 -16.30
N CYS A 14 17.46 -5.81 -16.09
CA CYS A 14 16.48 -5.82 -15.01
C CYS A 14 15.55 -7.04 -15.08
N CYS A 15 15.03 -7.38 -16.27
CA CYS A 15 14.16 -8.55 -16.45
C CYS A 15 14.88 -9.85 -16.12
N VAL A 16 16.14 -10.01 -16.57
CA VAL A 16 16.97 -11.20 -16.28
C VAL A 16 17.21 -11.36 -14.79
N ILE A 17 17.53 -10.27 -14.08
CA ILE A 17 17.72 -10.31 -12.61
C ILE A 17 16.43 -10.75 -11.92
N ILE A 18 15.29 -10.20 -12.33
CA ILE A 18 13.99 -10.57 -11.74
C ILE A 18 13.69 -12.05 -12.00
N ASP A 19 13.89 -12.55 -13.22
CA ASP A 19 13.66 -13.96 -13.57
C ASP A 19 14.55 -14.89 -12.72
N GLN A 20 15.82 -14.55 -12.53
CA GLN A 20 16.73 -15.31 -11.66
C GLN A 20 16.27 -15.32 -10.19
N LEU A 21 15.76 -14.19 -9.67
CA LEU A 21 15.28 -14.08 -8.30
C LEU A 21 13.97 -14.85 -8.08
N VAL A 22 13.08 -14.82 -9.08
CA VAL A 22 11.84 -15.60 -9.11
C VAL A 22 12.17 -17.10 -9.07
N GLU A 23 13.06 -17.57 -9.93
CA GLU A 23 13.49 -18.98 -9.97
C GLU A 23 14.14 -19.43 -8.65
N ARG A 24 15.06 -18.62 -8.09
CA ARG A 24 15.70 -18.91 -6.79
C ARG A 24 14.71 -19.00 -5.64
N SER A 25 13.56 -18.33 -5.75
CA SER A 25 12.50 -18.34 -4.75
C SER A 25 11.55 -19.54 -4.89
N GLY A 26 11.81 -20.46 -5.83
CA GLY A 26 10.95 -21.60 -6.11
C GLY A 26 9.70 -21.25 -6.91
N LEU A 27 9.68 -20.07 -7.55
CA LEU A 27 8.63 -19.60 -8.42
C LEU A 27 9.08 -19.73 -9.89
N ARG A 28 8.19 -19.44 -10.85
CA ARG A 28 8.55 -19.48 -12.27
C ARG A 28 7.96 -18.29 -13.03
N THR A 29 8.80 -17.56 -13.75
CA THR A 29 8.30 -16.57 -14.72
C THR A 29 7.63 -17.30 -15.89
N LEU A 30 6.39 -16.94 -16.18
CA LEU A 30 5.64 -17.47 -17.32
C LEU A 30 5.79 -16.59 -18.55
N LEU A 31 5.63 -15.28 -18.38
CA LEU A 31 5.78 -14.31 -19.46
C LEU A 31 6.00 -12.89 -18.93
N TRP A 32 6.65 -12.09 -19.76
CA TRP A 32 6.67 -10.64 -19.64
C TRP A 32 5.72 -10.03 -20.67
N ARG A 33 4.75 -9.27 -20.19
CA ARG A 33 3.75 -8.56 -21.00
C ARG A 33 4.07 -7.07 -21.01
N ASP A 34 4.19 -6.50 -22.20
CA ASP A 34 4.23 -5.06 -22.36
C ASP A 34 2.83 -4.51 -22.12
N VAL A 35 2.70 -3.55 -21.20
CA VAL A 35 1.39 -2.98 -20.87
C VAL A 35 0.99 -2.03 -21.99
N PRO A 36 -0.18 -2.19 -22.62
CA PRO A 36 -0.64 -1.25 -23.62
C PRO A 36 -0.85 0.11 -22.95
N VAL A 37 -0.28 1.15 -23.56
CA VAL A 37 -0.33 2.52 -23.06
C VAL A 37 -0.52 3.50 -24.21
N ASN A 38 -1.28 4.56 -23.98
CA ASN A 38 -1.42 5.67 -24.92
C ASN A 38 -0.59 6.87 -24.45
N ALA A 39 0.67 6.95 -24.86
CA ALA A 39 1.57 8.03 -24.43
C ALA A 39 1.19 9.42 -24.99
N ASP A 40 0.30 9.51 -25.98
CA ASP A 40 -0.07 10.78 -26.61
C ASP A 40 -0.99 11.64 -25.74
N VAL A 41 -1.62 11.06 -24.70
CA VAL A 41 -2.41 11.83 -23.72
C VAL A 41 -1.54 12.55 -22.69
N LEU A 42 -0.24 12.22 -22.61
CA LEU A 42 0.67 12.77 -21.62
C LEU A 42 1.17 14.17 -22.01
N GLY A 43 1.27 15.05 -21.01
CA GLY A 43 2.03 16.30 -21.14
C GLY A 43 3.54 16.04 -21.28
N GLY A 44 4.28 17.03 -21.79
CA GLY A 44 5.70 16.88 -22.13
C GLY A 44 6.59 16.34 -21.00
N ILE A 45 6.43 16.87 -19.77
CA ILE A 45 7.22 16.41 -18.61
C ILE A 45 6.89 14.96 -18.24
N SER A 46 5.59 14.62 -18.13
CA SER A 46 5.14 13.26 -17.82
C SER A 46 5.64 12.26 -18.86
N ARG A 47 5.57 12.63 -20.15
CA ARG A 47 6.03 11.79 -21.26
C ARG A 47 7.54 11.60 -21.26
N GLN A 48 8.31 12.65 -20.97
CA GLN A 48 9.77 12.58 -20.92
C GLN A 48 10.27 11.63 -19.82
N GLN A 49 9.58 11.59 -18.68
CA GLN A 49 9.93 10.73 -17.55
C GLN A 49 9.23 9.37 -17.57
N MET A 50 8.45 9.08 -18.62
CA MET A 50 7.64 7.87 -18.70
C MET A 50 8.54 6.62 -18.70
N PRO A 51 8.31 5.67 -17.79
CA PRO A 51 9.06 4.41 -17.77
C PRO A 51 8.53 3.48 -18.85
N PHE A 52 9.30 2.45 -19.17
CA PHE A 52 8.77 1.31 -19.91
C PHE A 52 7.96 0.43 -18.96
N ILE A 53 6.67 0.24 -19.23
CA ILE A 53 5.74 -0.42 -18.30
C ILE A 53 5.52 -1.87 -18.71
N ARG A 54 5.87 -2.80 -17.83
CA ARG A 54 5.67 -4.25 -18.06
C ARG A 54 5.01 -4.95 -16.87
N GLN A 55 4.31 -6.03 -17.17
CA GLN A 55 3.83 -7.00 -16.20
C GLN A 55 4.65 -8.28 -16.34
N CYS A 56 5.18 -8.78 -15.22
CA CYS A 56 5.71 -10.14 -15.14
C CYS A 56 4.60 -11.03 -14.58
N ILE A 57 4.24 -12.08 -15.32
CA ILE A 57 3.31 -13.10 -14.87
C ILE A 57 4.14 -14.24 -14.29
N ILE A 58 3.88 -14.56 -13.02
CA ILE A 58 4.65 -15.52 -12.24
C ILE A 58 3.71 -16.65 -11.82
N ASP A 59 4.14 -17.88 -12.03
CA ASP A 59 3.55 -19.07 -11.44
C ASP A 59 4.01 -19.19 -9.99
N GLY A 60 3.05 -19.34 -9.08
CA GLY A 60 3.27 -19.49 -7.64
C GLY A 60 3.92 -20.82 -7.26
N GLY A 61 3.95 -21.80 -8.16
CA GLY A 61 4.39 -23.16 -7.85
C GLY A 61 3.53 -23.75 -6.75
N ASP A 62 4.17 -24.26 -5.69
CA ASP A 62 3.48 -24.82 -4.52
C ASP A 62 3.02 -23.75 -3.51
N PHE A 63 3.36 -22.48 -3.72
CA PHE A 63 3.01 -21.39 -2.81
C PHE A 63 1.67 -20.75 -3.18
N SER A 64 0.88 -20.41 -2.17
CA SER A 64 -0.39 -19.69 -2.35
C SER A 64 -0.67 -18.76 -1.18
N GLY A 65 -1.64 -17.85 -1.37
CA GLY A 65 -2.10 -16.95 -0.32
C GLY A 65 -0.98 -16.12 0.31
N ASP A 66 -0.91 -16.11 1.65
CA ASP A 66 0.06 -15.29 2.38
C ASP A 66 1.52 -15.75 2.20
N ASP A 67 1.75 -17.03 1.87
CA ASP A 67 3.11 -17.54 1.63
C ASP A 67 3.63 -17.08 0.27
N LEU A 68 2.75 -17.07 -0.75
CA LEU A 68 3.10 -16.50 -2.06
C LEU A 68 3.33 -14.99 -1.96
N GLU A 69 2.47 -14.23 -1.26
CA GLU A 69 2.70 -12.80 -1.02
C GLU A 69 4.06 -12.53 -0.36
N ARG A 70 4.47 -13.36 0.62
CA ARG A 70 5.76 -13.23 1.29
C ARG A 70 6.94 -13.53 0.37
N LYS A 71 6.84 -14.56 -0.48
CA LYS A 71 7.88 -14.86 -1.49
C LYS A 71 8.02 -13.72 -2.50
N LEU A 72 6.90 -13.19 -2.99
CA LEU A 72 6.90 -12.03 -3.89
C LEU A 72 7.47 -10.78 -3.23
N TYR A 73 7.19 -10.55 -1.94
CA TYR A 73 7.81 -9.47 -1.15
C TYR A 73 9.34 -9.60 -1.12
N ILE A 74 9.87 -10.79 -0.82
CA ILE A 74 11.33 -11.03 -0.78
C ILE A 74 11.94 -10.82 -2.16
N VAL A 75 11.37 -11.41 -3.22
CA VAL A 75 11.82 -11.23 -4.61
C VAL A 75 11.90 -9.75 -4.97
N ARG A 76 10.86 -8.98 -4.64
CA ARG A 76 10.83 -7.55 -4.90
C ARG A 76 11.95 -6.81 -4.17
N ARG A 77 12.16 -7.08 -2.87
CA ARG A 77 13.21 -6.41 -2.08
C ARG A 77 14.61 -6.74 -2.61
N GLN A 78 14.83 -7.98 -3.03
CA GLN A 78 16.09 -8.38 -3.65
C GLN A 78 16.31 -7.70 -5.01
N ALA A 79 15.26 -7.64 -5.84
CA ALA A 79 15.34 -6.97 -7.14
C ALA A 79 15.64 -5.48 -6.99
N GLU A 80 14.93 -4.78 -6.08
CA GLU A 80 15.17 -3.36 -5.77
C GLU A 80 16.63 -3.12 -5.34
N LYS A 81 17.18 -3.96 -4.45
CA LYS A 81 18.57 -3.86 -4.00
C LYS A 81 19.59 -4.12 -5.11
N GLN A 82 19.43 -5.20 -5.88
CA GLN A 82 20.39 -5.54 -6.92
C GLN A 82 20.37 -4.55 -8.08
N ILE A 83 19.18 -4.08 -8.47
CA ILE A 83 19.02 -3.20 -9.63
C ILE A 83 19.45 -1.76 -9.30
N SER A 84 19.20 -1.27 -8.08
CA SER A 84 19.66 0.06 -7.65
C SER A 84 21.19 0.23 -7.68
N ALA A 85 21.97 -0.86 -7.72
CA ALA A 85 23.42 -0.80 -7.82
C ALA A 85 23.93 -0.31 -9.19
N PHE A 86 23.12 -0.41 -10.25
CA PHE A 86 23.52 -0.02 -11.61
C PHE A 86 22.49 0.84 -12.35
N CYS A 87 21.20 0.75 -11.99
CA CYS A 87 20.14 1.55 -12.60
C CYS A 87 19.99 2.87 -11.83
N CYS A 88 20.52 3.95 -12.40
CA CYS A 88 20.50 5.29 -11.83
C CYS A 88 19.92 6.32 -12.81
N GLU A 89 19.60 7.51 -12.27
CA GLU A 89 19.03 8.61 -13.05
C GLU A 89 19.86 8.93 -14.31
N PRO A 90 19.21 9.23 -15.45
CA PRO A 90 17.78 9.50 -15.61
C PRO A 90 16.90 8.24 -15.76
N ASP A 91 17.50 7.05 -15.87
CA ASP A 91 16.78 5.78 -15.84
C ASP A 91 16.39 5.43 -14.39
N TYR A 92 15.35 4.61 -14.22
CA TYR A 92 14.99 4.10 -12.91
C TYR A 92 14.25 2.77 -13.02
N PHE A 93 14.34 1.99 -11.95
CA PHE A 93 13.59 0.78 -11.76
C PHE A 93 12.65 0.95 -10.56
N TYR A 94 11.38 0.58 -10.73
CA TYR A 94 10.43 0.62 -9.64
C TYR A 94 9.39 -0.49 -9.76
N THR A 95 9.25 -1.28 -8.69
CA THR A 95 8.19 -2.29 -8.60
C THR A 95 6.90 -1.63 -8.08
N VAL A 96 5.95 -1.44 -8.98
CA VAL A 96 4.66 -0.79 -8.69
C VAL A 96 3.80 -1.68 -7.80
N SER A 97 3.65 -2.94 -8.18
CA SER A 97 3.03 -3.99 -7.39
C SER A 97 3.55 -5.35 -7.82
N LEU A 98 3.69 -6.28 -6.89
CA LEU A 98 4.03 -7.68 -7.15
C LEU A 98 3.27 -8.55 -6.15
N SER A 99 2.06 -8.95 -6.53
CA SER A 99 1.09 -9.63 -5.66
C SER A 99 0.22 -10.55 -6.49
N CYS A 100 -0.28 -11.62 -5.87
CA CYS A 100 -1.30 -12.50 -6.44
C CYS A 100 -2.74 -12.03 -6.14
N ARG A 101 -2.89 -10.93 -5.39
CA ARG A 101 -4.20 -10.40 -4.95
C ARG A 101 -4.49 -9.01 -5.49
N THR A 102 -3.47 -8.18 -5.64
CA THR A 102 -3.64 -6.76 -6.02
C THR A 102 -2.74 -6.38 -7.19
N ILE A 103 -3.24 -5.46 -8.01
CA ILE A 103 -2.47 -4.82 -9.06
C ILE A 103 -2.71 -3.32 -9.02
N VAL A 104 -1.63 -2.54 -9.19
CA VAL A 104 -1.70 -1.07 -9.16
C VAL A 104 -1.38 -0.53 -10.55
N TYR A 105 -2.33 0.23 -11.10
CA TYR A 105 -2.15 1.08 -12.27
C TYR A 105 -2.01 2.53 -11.78
N LYS A 106 -0.84 3.14 -11.99
CA LYS A 106 -0.56 4.51 -11.55
C LYS A 106 0.37 5.21 -12.54
N GLY A 107 0.51 6.53 -12.42
CA GLY A 107 1.42 7.31 -13.23
C GLY A 107 1.30 8.81 -12.98
N LEU A 108 2.07 9.60 -13.72
CA LEU A 108 1.96 11.07 -13.73
C LEU A 108 0.83 11.53 -14.65
N LEU A 109 -0.39 11.21 -14.24
CA LEU A 109 -1.62 11.37 -15.01
C LEU A 109 -2.57 12.33 -14.30
N MET A 110 -3.35 13.08 -15.07
CA MET A 110 -4.57 13.70 -14.57
C MET A 110 -5.66 12.62 -14.38
N PRO A 111 -6.63 12.81 -13.47
CA PRO A 111 -7.64 11.79 -13.18
C PRO A 111 -8.43 11.32 -14.41
N ASP A 112 -8.77 12.24 -15.32
CA ASP A 112 -9.46 11.99 -16.58
C ASP A 112 -8.60 11.28 -17.64
N GLN A 113 -7.28 11.25 -17.46
CA GLN A 113 -6.35 10.58 -18.37
C GLN A 113 -6.14 9.10 -18.06
N VAL A 114 -6.52 8.62 -16.86
CA VAL A 114 -6.21 7.25 -16.41
C VAL A 114 -6.76 6.19 -17.38
N GLU A 115 -8.03 6.33 -17.74
CA GLU A 115 -8.73 5.42 -18.66
C GLU A 115 -8.11 5.44 -20.06
N SER A 116 -7.81 6.64 -20.56
CA SER A 116 -7.23 6.81 -21.90
C SER A 116 -5.78 6.35 -21.97
N PHE A 117 -5.01 6.52 -20.88
CA PHE A 117 -3.60 6.13 -20.82
C PHE A 117 -3.42 4.62 -20.66
N TYR A 118 -4.27 3.94 -19.87
CA TYR A 118 -4.24 2.50 -19.65
C TYR A 118 -5.49 1.81 -20.25
N PRO A 119 -5.47 1.45 -21.56
CA PRO A 119 -6.59 0.77 -22.21
C PRO A 119 -7.08 -0.48 -21.48
N ASP A 120 -6.19 -1.21 -20.79
CA ASP A 120 -6.52 -2.35 -19.93
C ASP A 120 -7.73 -2.06 -19.04
N LEU A 121 -7.80 -0.86 -18.44
CA LEU A 121 -8.84 -0.50 -17.47
C LEU A 121 -10.25 -0.35 -18.07
N THR A 122 -10.38 -0.35 -19.39
CA THR A 122 -11.68 -0.34 -20.09
C THR A 122 -12.12 -1.73 -20.55
N ASP A 123 -11.28 -2.75 -20.37
CA ASP A 123 -11.59 -4.12 -20.75
C ASP A 123 -12.61 -4.74 -19.79
N GLU A 124 -13.67 -5.35 -20.34
CA GLU A 124 -14.77 -5.96 -19.58
C GLU A 124 -14.36 -7.17 -18.71
N HIS A 125 -13.20 -7.76 -19.00
CA HIS A 125 -12.62 -8.84 -18.20
C HIS A 125 -11.98 -8.31 -16.91
N ILE A 126 -11.65 -7.02 -16.81
CA ILE A 126 -11.18 -6.42 -15.57
C ILE A 126 -12.35 -6.24 -14.61
N LYS A 127 -12.46 -7.18 -13.66
CA LYS A 127 -13.46 -7.18 -12.60
C LYS A 127 -12.76 -7.15 -11.25
N SER A 128 -13.29 -6.37 -10.33
CA SER A 128 -12.77 -6.31 -8.96
C SER A 128 -13.89 -6.17 -7.94
N ALA A 129 -13.66 -6.74 -6.75
CA ALA A 129 -14.53 -6.55 -5.59
C ALA A 129 -14.31 -5.18 -4.91
N PHE A 130 -13.17 -4.54 -5.16
CA PHE A 130 -12.84 -3.22 -4.60
C PHE A 130 -11.93 -2.42 -5.54
N VAL A 131 -11.92 -1.10 -5.36
CA VAL A 131 -11.00 -0.20 -6.05
C VAL A 131 -10.52 0.87 -5.08
N VAL A 132 -9.24 1.22 -5.15
CA VAL A 132 -8.65 2.32 -4.39
C VAL A 132 -8.09 3.32 -5.39
N ILE A 133 -8.53 4.57 -5.29
CA ILE A 133 -8.14 5.66 -6.18
C ILE A 133 -7.50 6.75 -5.35
N HIS A 134 -6.41 7.32 -5.85
CA HIS A 134 -5.73 8.41 -5.19
C HIS A 134 -5.24 9.45 -6.20
N GLN A 135 -5.48 10.72 -5.88
CA GLN A 135 -4.90 11.85 -6.59
C GLN A 135 -3.98 12.62 -5.64
N ARG A 136 -2.72 12.80 -6.04
CA ARG A 136 -1.71 13.50 -5.23
C ARG A 136 -1.57 14.94 -5.69
N TYR A 137 -1.53 15.86 -4.73
CA TYR A 137 -1.01 17.22 -4.94
C TYR A 137 0.39 17.30 -4.34
N SER A 138 1.42 17.51 -5.16
CA SER A 138 2.81 17.57 -4.71
C SER A 138 3.24 19.02 -4.54
N THR A 139 3.87 19.34 -3.41
CA THR A 139 4.58 20.62 -3.20
C THR A 139 5.98 20.62 -3.81
N ASN A 140 6.49 19.45 -4.25
CA ASN A 140 7.76 19.35 -4.96
C ASN A 140 7.63 19.83 -6.41
N THR A 141 8.65 20.56 -6.88
CA THR A 141 8.73 21.14 -8.23
C THR A 141 8.97 20.11 -9.33
N PHE A 142 9.44 18.91 -9.01
CA PHE A 142 9.69 17.85 -9.99
C PHE A 142 8.76 16.65 -9.74
N PRO A 143 7.80 16.38 -10.64
CA PRO A 143 6.96 15.20 -10.55
C PRO A 143 7.80 13.94 -10.83
N SER A 144 7.39 12.79 -10.30
CA SER A 144 8.06 11.50 -10.50
C SER A 144 7.06 10.35 -10.47
N TRP A 145 7.13 9.45 -11.46
CA TRP A 145 6.19 8.34 -11.64
C TRP A 145 6.10 7.37 -10.44
N PRO A 146 7.23 6.91 -9.84
CA PRO A 146 7.20 6.09 -8.62
C PRO A 146 6.43 6.70 -7.44
N LEU A 147 6.42 8.03 -7.32
CA LEU A 147 5.78 8.76 -6.22
C LEU A 147 4.27 8.93 -6.39
N ALA A 148 3.71 8.57 -7.55
CA ALA A 148 2.27 8.44 -7.69
C ALA A 148 1.74 7.34 -6.75
N GLN A 149 0.48 7.47 -6.35
CA GLN A 149 -0.20 6.52 -5.47
C GLN A 149 -1.41 5.91 -6.21
N PRO A 150 -1.94 4.75 -5.80
CA PRO A 150 -1.63 3.98 -4.58
C PRO A 150 -0.20 3.41 -4.48
N PHE A 151 0.24 3.15 -3.25
CA PHE A 151 1.36 2.24 -2.99
C PHE A 151 0.84 0.80 -2.88
N ARG A 152 1.63 -0.14 -2.34
CA ARG A 152 1.35 -1.57 -2.45
C ARG A 152 0.22 -2.00 -1.52
N TYR A 153 0.24 -1.47 -0.30
CA TYR A 153 -0.73 -1.77 0.75
C TYR A 153 -1.57 -0.55 1.14
N LEU A 154 -1.16 0.68 0.79
CA LEU A 154 -1.91 1.87 1.18
C LEU A 154 -1.94 3.00 0.14
N CYS A 155 -2.91 3.90 0.32
CA CYS A 155 -2.82 5.27 -0.14
C CYS A 155 -3.04 6.24 1.02
N HIS A 156 -2.39 7.39 0.96
CA HIS A 156 -2.27 8.34 2.05
C HIS A 156 -2.52 9.76 1.56
N ASN A 157 -3.59 10.36 2.06
CA ASN A 157 -3.84 11.80 1.99
C ASN A 157 -3.36 12.43 3.29
N GLY A 158 -2.22 13.10 3.25
CA GLY A 158 -1.61 13.60 4.47
C GLY A 158 -0.12 13.86 4.37
N GLU A 159 0.50 14.02 5.54
CA GLU A 159 1.93 14.15 5.72
C GLU A 159 2.33 13.52 7.06
N ILE A 160 3.40 12.70 7.07
CA ILE A 160 3.93 12.12 8.32
C ILE A 160 5.04 13.01 8.87
N ASN A 161 4.69 13.79 9.89
CA ASN A 161 5.59 14.76 10.53
C ASN A 161 6.68 14.11 11.39
N THR A 162 6.47 12.85 11.82
CA THR A 162 7.45 12.12 12.65
C THR A 162 8.44 11.27 11.84
N LEU A 163 8.43 11.35 10.50
CA LEU A 163 9.14 10.44 9.60
C LEU A 163 10.62 10.23 9.96
N ARG A 164 11.36 11.31 10.28
CA ARG A 164 12.78 11.20 10.65
C ARG A 164 12.98 10.31 11.88
N GLY A 165 12.12 10.46 12.89
CA GLY A 165 12.14 9.61 14.08
C GLY A 165 11.80 8.16 13.73
N ASN A 166 10.73 7.96 12.96
CA ASN A 166 10.28 6.62 12.57
C ASN A 166 11.35 5.87 11.77
N ARG A 167 12.06 6.56 10.87
CA ARG A 167 13.20 6.00 10.12
C ARG A 167 14.33 5.54 11.03
N ASN A 168 14.75 6.40 11.95
CA ASN A 168 15.84 6.08 12.88
C ASN A 168 15.46 4.90 13.79
N TRP A 169 14.24 4.89 14.29
CA TRP A 169 13.74 3.83 15.15
C TRP A 169 13.62 2.50 14.40
N MET A 170 13.08 2.46 13.19
CA MET A 170 13.07 1.25 12.37
C MET A 170 14.48 0.73 12.11
N ALA A 171 15.38 1.60 11.62
CA ALA A 171 16.77 1.24 11.33
C ALA A 171 17.51 0.70 12.56
N SER A 172 17.21 1.22 13.76
CA SER A 172 17.81 0.72 15.00
C SER A 172 17.38 -0.71 15.35
N ARG A 173 16.19 -1.14 14.91
CA ARG A 173 15.62 -2.47 15.19
C ARG A 173 15.97 -3.51 14.13
N GLU A 174 16.33 -3.09 12.91
CA GLU A 174 16.57 -3.99 11.77
C GLU A 174 17.61 -5.09 12.07
N ARG A 175 18.62 -4.80 12.89
CA ARG A 175 19.64 -5.80 13.27
C ARG A 175 19.11 -6.93 14.15
N ASP A 176 18.06 -6.66 14.91
CA ASP A 176 17.43 -7.60 15.85
C ASP A 176 16.19 -8.27 15.24
N PHE A 177 15.95 -8.08 13.94
CA PHE A 177 14.82 -8.68 13.27
C PHE A 177 14.92 -10.20 13.25
N HIS A 178 13.87 -10.83 13.79
CA HIS A 178 13.67 -12.26 13.77
C HIS A 178 12.20 -12.55 13.44
N SER A 179 11.98 -13.50 12.54
CA SER A 179 10.64 -13.99 12.22
C SER A 179 10.71 -15.43 11.73
N GLU A 180 9.92 -16.30 12.34
CA GLU A 180 9.79 -17.71 11.91
C GLU A 180 9.27 -17.81 10.47
N LEU A 181 8.45 -16.85 10.03
CA LEU A 181 7.87 -16.84 8.68
C LEU A 181 8.87 -16.43 7.59
N PHE A 182 9.88 -15.62 7.94
CA PHE A 182 10.93 -15.22 7.01
C PHE A 182 12.17 -16.11 7.10
N GLY A 183 12.45 -16.69 8.28
CA GLY A 183 13.71 -17.38 8.53
C GLY A 183 14.91 -16.46 8.22
N GLU A 184 15.90 -17.01 7.52
CA GLU A 184 17.10 -16.26 7.12
C GLU A 184 16.82 -15.18 6.05
N ASP A 185 15.73 -15.31 5.28
CA ASP A 185 15.35 -14.36 4.23
C ASP A 185 15.01 -12.97 4.81
N ILE A 186 14.87 -12.83 6.13
CA ILE A 186 14.65 -11.52 6.77
C ILE A 186 15.79 -10.53 6.54
N LYS A 187 17.00 -11.02 6.26
CA LYS A 187 18.15 -10.18 5.89
C LYS A 187 17.95 -9.52 4.52
N GLU A 188 17.20 -10.18 3.65
CA GLU A 188 16.94 -9.75 2.27
C GLU A 188 15.98 -8.57 2.19
N ILE A 189 15.22 -8.27 3.24
CA ILE A 189 14.27 -7.15 3.27
C ILE A 189 14.84 -5.85 3.88
N ILE A 190 16.03 -5.92 4.50
CA ILE A 190 16.71 -4.80 5.20
C ILE A 190 17.63 -4.00 4.24
N PRO A 191 17.65 -2.65 4.22
CA PRO A 191 16.84 -1.77 5.06
C PRO A 191 15.37 -1.82 4.64
N VAL A 192 14.43 -1.70 5.56
CA VAL A 192 12.99 -1.72 5.26
C VAL A 192 12.54 -0.37 4.71
N LEU A 193 13.04 0.69 5.34
CA LEU A 193 12.73 2.06 4.98
C LEU A 193 13.78 2.63 4.03
N ASP A 194 13.31 3.45 3.09
CA ASP A 194 14.16 4.08 2.10
C ASP A 194 14.27 5.58 2.43
N PRO A 195 15.48 6.09 2.72
CA PRO A 195 15.68 7.50 3.07
C PRO A 195 15.28 8.46 1.94
N GLU A 196 15.33 8.03 0.68
CA GLU A 196 15.00 8.84 -0.49
C GLU A 196 13.52 8.75 -0.86
N ALA A 197 12.81 7.72 -0.36
CA ALA A 197 11.38 7.57 -0.63
C ALA A 197 10.52 8.59 0.15
N SER A 198 9.30 8.84 -0.33
CA SER A 198 8.37 9.72 0.38
C SER A 198 7.98 9.18 1.75
N ASP A 199 7.41 10.05 2.59
CA ASP A 199 6.82 9.70 3.87
C ASP A 199 5.81 8.55 3.78
N SER A 200 4.95 8.63 2.77
CA SER A 200 3.86 7.71 2.47
C SER A 200 4.37 6.37 1.96
N ALA A 201 5.43 6.38 1.14
CA ALA A 201 6.10 5.15 0.69
C ALA A 201 6.81 4.45 1.85
N ASN A 202 7.41 5.20 2.78
CA ASN A 202 8.00 4.65 3.98
C ASN A 202 6.94 4.04 4.92
N LEU A 203 5.78 4.68 5.06
CA LEU A 203 4.66 4.12 5.80
C LEU A 203 4.15 2.81 5.15
N ASP A 204 4.06 2.76 3.82
CA ASP A 204 3.70 1.55 3.06
C ASP A 204 4.68 0.41 3.31
N ASN A 205 5.99 0.67 3.25
CA ASN A 205 7.03 -0.34 3.54
C ASN A 205 6.95 -0.85 4.99
N ALA A 206 6.68 0.02 5.97
CA ALA A 206 6.51 -0.39 7.36
C ALA A 206 5.25 -1.27 7.53
N LEU A 207 4.14 -0.91 6.86
CA LEU A 207 2.91 -1.69 6.86
C LEU A 207 3.10 -3.07 6.23
N GLU A 208 3.79 -3.11 5.09
CA GLU A 208 4.11 -4.34 4.36
C GLU A 208 5.01 -5.28 5.19
N LEU A 209 6.04 -4.75 5.87
CA LEU A 209 6.85 -5.53 6.81
C LEU A 209 5.97 -6.23 7.86
N LEU A 210 5.11 -5.48 8.53
CA LEU A 210 4.26 -6.03 9.59
C LEU A 210 3.27 -7.05 9.03
N ARG A 211 2.69 -6.79 7.85
CA ARG A 211 1.72 -7.66 7.20
C ARG A 211 2.34 -8.97 6.71
N CYS A 212 3.47 -8.90 6.01
CA CYS A 212 4.22 -10.06 5.54
C CYS A 212 4.86 -10.83 6.71
N GLY A 213 5.15 -10.13 7.82
CA GLY A 213 5.56 -10.71 9.10
C GLY A 213 4.45 -11.41 9.89
N GLY A 214 3.23 -11.52 9.33
CA GLY A 214 2.15 -12.35 9.87
C GLY A 214 1.12 -11.59 10.71
N ARG A 215 1.24 -10.27 10.87
CA ARG A 215 0.20 -9.47 11.53
C ARG A 215 -0.93 -9.17 10.56
N ALA A 216 -2.17 -9.23 11.04
CA ALA A 216 -3.32 -8.80 10.25
C ALA A 216 -3.21 -7.29 9.92
N ILE A 217 -3.67 -6.88 8.74
CA ILE A 217 -3.45 -5.49 8.27
C ILE A 217 -4.10 -4.43 9.18
N ASP A 218 -5.27 -4.73 9.76
CA ASP A 218 -5.96 -3.90 10.75
C ASP A 218 -5.18 -3.77 12.06
N HIS A 219 -4.44 -4.82 12.45
CA HIS A 219 -3.54 -4.77 13.59
C HIS A 219 -2.32 -3.90 13.26
N SER A 220 -1.67 -4.16 12.12
CA SER A 220 -0.48 -3.42 11.68
C SER A 220 -0.74 -1.92 11.59
N ILE A 221 -1.87 -1.51 11.00
CA ILE A 221 -2.19 -0.09 10.90
C ILE A 221 -2.54 0.53 12.27
N ALA A 222 -3.19 -0.20 13.18
CA ALA A 222 -3.46 0.28 14.53
C ALA A 222 -2.18 0.42 15.38
N MET A 223 -1.11 -0.30 15.04
CA MET A 223 0.23 -0.10 15.61
C MET A 223 0.92 1.15 15.06
N LEU A 224 0.83 1.37 13.75
CA LEU A 224 1.49 2.50 13.08
C LEU A 224 0.78 3.83 13.35
N ILE A 225 -0.56 3.84 13.29
CA ILE A 225 -1.41 5.02 13.47
C ILE A 225 -2.40 4.77 14.63
N PRO A 226 -1.92 4.71 15.88
CA PRO A 226 -2.79 4.50 17.02
C PRO A 226 -3.63 5.75 17.31
N GLN A 227 -4.88 5.55 17.74
CA GLN A 227 -5.73 6.61 18.26
C GLN A 227 -5.08 7.32 19.47
N ALA A 228 -5.58 8.50 19.81
CA ALA A 228 -5.20 9.12 21.08
C ALA A 228 -5.73 8.30 22.27
N TRP A 229 -4.89 8.14 23.31
CA TRP A 229 -5.21 7.46 24.56
C TRP A 229 -4.39 8.08 25.71
N GLY A 230 -4.79 7.82 26.95
CA GLY A 230 -4.16 8.34 28.18
C GLY A 230 -5.14 9.17 29.01
N ASP A 231 -4.64 9.93 29.98
CA ASP A 231 -5.50 10.63 30.96
C ASP A 231 -6.49 11.61 30.32
N ARG A 232 -6.12 12.22 29.18
CA ARG A 232 -6.99 13.14 28.41
C ARG A 232 -7.97 12.42 27.49
N TYR A 233 -7.73 11.14 27.19
CA TYR A 233 -8.50 10.32 26.25
C TYR A 233 -8.81 8.98 26.91
N PRO A 234 -9.75 8.96 27.88
CA PRO A 234 -10.04 7.76 28.64
C PRO A 234 -10.65 6.69 27.73
N ILE A 235 -10.13 5.46 27.86
CA ILE A 235 -10.58 4.27 27.13
C ILE A 235 -10.69 3.10 28.10
N GLY A 236 -11.43 2.06 27.70
CA GLY A 236 -11.58 0.85 28.50
C GLY A 236 -10.25 0.11 28.69
N PRO A 237 -10.12 -0.71 29.76
CA PRO A 237 -8.87 -1.38 30.12
C PRO A 237 -8.31 -2.26 29.00
N ASP A 238 -9.15 -3.00 28.27
CA ASP A 238 -8.74 -3.82 27.13
C ASP A 238 -7.99 -2.99 26.07
N LEU A 239 -8.60 -1.87 25.63
CA LEU A 239 -8.01 -0.99 24.63
C LEU A 239 -6.75 -0.31 25.15
N ARG A 240 -6.77 0.11 26.42
CA ARG A 240 -5.60 0.71 27.08
C ARG A 240 -4.42 -0.25 27.07
N GLY A 241 -4.62 -1.50 27.49
CA GLY A 241 -3.58 -2.53 27.48
C GLY A 241 -3.02 -2.78 26.09
N PHE A 242 -3.89 -2.84 25.08
CA PHE A 242 -3.46 -2.96 23.68
C PHE A 242 -2.55 -1.81 23.25
N PHE A 243 -2.95 -0.55 23.48
CA PHE A 243 -2.15 0.59 23.03
C PHE A 243 -0.88 0.81 23.88
N GLU A 244 -0.93 0.56 25.19
CA GLU A 244 0.24 0.60 26.08
C GLU A 244 1.31 -0.40 25.64
N TYR A 245 0.91 -1.64 25.35
CA TYR A 245 1.83 -2.68 24.86
C TYR A 245 2.49 -2.29 23.53
N HIS A 246 1.69 -1.85 22.56
CA HIS A 246 2.21 -1.53 21.23
C HIS A 246 3.03 -0.23 21.20
N ALA A 247 2.76 0.73 22.10
CA ALA A 247 3.60 1.93 22.25
C ALA A 247 5.03 1.58 22.70
N GLY A 248 5.25 0.44 23.37
CA GLY A 248 6.58 -0.08 23.68
C GLY A 248 7.31 -0.74 22.49
N ILE A 249 6.59 -1.03 21.39
CA ILE A 249 7.11 -1.75 20.21
C ILE A 249 7.28 -0.82 19.01
N MET A 250 6.27 0.01 18.74
CA MET A 250 6.17 0.85 17.55
C MET A 250 5.82 2.27 17.97
N GLU A 251 6.69 3.22 17.64
CA GLU A 251 6.38 4.64 17.76
C GLU A 251 5.28 5.04 16.76
N PRO A 252 4.38 5.98 17.13
CA PRO A 252 3.36 6.46 16.21
C PRO A 252 3.93 7.17 14.99
N TRP A 253 3.42 6.81 13.81
CA TRP A 253 3.60 7.52 12.56
C TRP A 253 2.58 8.65 12.51
N ASP A 254 2.95 9.79 13.09
CA ASP A 254 2.05 10.90 13.41
C ASP A 254 2.14 12.02 12.37
N GLY A 255 1.05 12.77 12.25
CA GLY A 255 0.82 13.80 11.25
C GLY A 255 -0.61 13.74 10.69
N PRO A 256 -1.05 14.76 9.93
CA PRO A 256 -2.35 14.73 9.27
C PRO A 256 -2.42 13.54 8.34
N ALA A 257 -3.33 12.59 8.55
CA ALA A 257 -3.41 11.39 7.73
C ALA A 257 -4.84 10.86 7.59
N ALA A 258 -5.29 10.71 6.36
CA ALA A 258 -6.36 9.79 5.98
C ALA A 258 -5.74 8.69 5.13
N VAL A 259 -5.72 7.47 5.66
CA VAL A 259 -5.10 6.32 5.00
C VAL A 259 -6.18 5.32 4.63
N VAL A 260 -6.19 4.89 3.37
CA VAL A 260 -6.90 3.70 2.92
C VAL A 260 -5.86 2.60 2.73
N TYR A 261 -6.13 1.40 3.22
CA TYR A 261 -5.20 0.29 3.22
C TYR A 261 -5.87 -1.01 2.80
N THR A 262 -5.11 -1.94 2.23
CA THR A 262 -5.60 -3.26 1.82
C THR A 262 -4.50 -4.31 1.73
N ASP A 263 -4.84 -5.56 2.03
CA ASP A 263 -4.02 -6.75 1.73
C ASP A 263 -4.66 -7.63 0.64
N GLY A 264 -5.60 -7.06 -0.12
CA GLY A 264 -6.40 -7.75 -1.15
C GLY A 264 -7.56 -8.58 -0.61
N ARG A 265 -7.58 -8.92 0.69
CA ARG A 265 -8.71 -9.61 1.34
C ARG A 265 -9.54 -8.67 2.20
N ARG A 266 -8.91 -7.66 2.77
CA ARG A 266 -9.55 -6.60 3.54
C ARG A 266 -9.22 -5.26 2.94
N VAL A 267 -10.16 -4.33 2.98
CA VAL A 267 -9.97 -2.93 2.59
C VAL A 267 -10.46 -2.06 3.72
N GLY A 268 -9.61 -1.22 4.26
CA GLY A 268 -9.96 -0.38 5.40
C GLY A 268 -9.50 1.05 5.24
N ALA A 269 -9.96 1.88 6.17
CA ALA A 269 -9.51 3.25 6.30
C ALA A 269 -9.22 3.57 7.77
N VAL A 270 -8.29 4.49 8.01
CA VAL A 270 -7.99 5.04 9.33
C VAL A 270 -7.73 6.54 9.21
N LEU A 271 -8.18 7.29 10.21
CA LEU A 271 -7.76 8.68 10.42
C LEU A 271 -6.68 8.78 11.48
N ASP A 272 -5.80 9.76 11.31
CA ASP A 272 -4.88 10.17 12.35
C ASP A 272 -5.62 10.51 13.66
N ARG A 273 -4.88 10.46 14.76
CA ARG A 273 -5.39 10.66 16.12
C ARG A 273 -6.08 12.00 16.38
N ASN A 274 -5.87 13.00 15.52
CA ASN A 274 -6.46 14.33 15.59
C ASN A 274 -7.54 14.55 14.51
N GLY A 275 -7.70 13.62 13.55
CA GLY A 275 -8.69 13.68 12.48
C GLY A 275 -8.51 14.88 11.56
N LEU A 276 -7.28 15.15 11.13
CA LEU A 276 -6.92 16.38 10.40
C LEU A 276 -7.26 16.33 8.91
N ARG A 277 -7.76 15.20 8.42
CA ARG A 277 -8.17 14.99 7.02
C ARG A 277 -9.61 14.49 6.96
N PRO A 278 -10.39 14.90 5.94
CA PRO A 278 -11.76 14.47 5.82
C PRO A 278 -11.82 13.01 5.32
N ALA A 279 -12.77 12.25 5.86
CA ALA A 279 -13.01 10.86 5.51
C ALA A 279 -14.50 10.56 5.66
N ARG A 280 -15.20 10.43 4.53
CA ARG A 280 -16.64 10.21 4.46
C ARG A 280 -16.93 8.89 3.78
N TYR A 281 -18.02 8.25 4.17
CA TYR A 281 -18.49 7.05 3.51
C TYR A 281 -20.00 7.03 3.30
N THR A 282 -20.42 6.30 2.27
CA THR A 282 -21.82 5.98 1.97
C THR A 282 -21.92 4.48 1.76
N VAL A 283 -22.87 3.84 2.43
CA VAL A 283 -23.23 2.43 2.24
C VAL A 283 -24.60 2.39 1.58
N THR A 284 -24.72 1.58 0.53
CA THR A 284 -25.98 1.36 -0.20
C THR A 284 -26.73 0.15 0.36
N LYS A 285 -28.02 0.03 0.01
CA LYS A 285 -28.87 -1.13 0.37
C LYS A 285 -28.42 -2.42 -0.32
N SER A 286 -27.81 -2.32 -1.50
CA SER A 286 -27.24 -3.46 -2.23
C SER A 286 -25.90 -3.96 -1.67
N GLY A 287 -25.32 -3.25 -0.68
CA GLY A 287 -24.05 -3.63 -0.05
C GLY A 287 -22.81 -3.00 -0.69
N PHE A 288 -22.98 -2.15 -1.72
CA PHE A 288 -21.90 -1.33 -2.24
C PHE A 288 -21.54 -0.21 -1.26
N MET A 289 -20.25 0.08 -1.11
CA MET A 289 -19.73 1.11 -0.22
C MET A 289 -18.76 2.02 -0.95
N VAL A 290 -18.91 3.33 -0.73
CA VAL A 290 -17.99 4.36 -1.22
C VAL A 290 -17.36 5.04 -0.02
N PHE A 291 -16.03 5.13 0.00
CA PHE A 291 -15.26 5.91 0.97
C PHE A 291 -14.42 6.93 0.21
N ALA A 292 -14.43 8.19 0.63
CA ALA A 292 -13.70 9.26 -0.03
C ALA A 292 -13.41 10.44 0.92
N SER A 293 -12.51 11.32 0.51
CA SER A 293 -12.27 12.60 1.20
C SER A 293 -13.51 13.51 1.17
N GLU A 294 -14.38 13.35 0.17
CA GLU A 294 -15.57 14.16 -0.04
C GLU A 294 -16.83 13.31 -0.23
N ALA A 295 -17.99 13.88 0.09
CA ALA A 295 -19.28 13.22 -0.18
C ALA A 295 -19.74 13.57 -1.60
N GLY A 296 -20.44 12.66 -2.26
CA GLY A 296 -20.98 12.89 -3.60
C GLY A 296 -19.99 12.68 -4.75
N VAL A 297 -18.87 11.98 -4.50
CA VAL A 297 -17.90 11.61 -5.55
C VAL A 297 -18.44 10.60 -6.57
N ILE A 298 -19.50 9.88 -6.20
CA ILE A 298 -20.25 8.97 -7.08
C ILE A 298 -21.72 9.32 -6.91
N ASP A 299 -22.44 9.40 -8.02
CA ASP A 299 -23.88 9.61 -8.02
C ASP A 299 -24.59 8.33 -7.55
N ILE A 300 -25.20 8.39 -6.37
CA ILE A 300 -25.93 7.29 -5.75
C ILE A 300 -27.37 7.78 -5.52
N PRO A 301 -28.39 7.13 -6.11
CA PRO A 301 -29.78 7.49 -5.89
C PRO A 301 -30.10 7.55 -4.39
N PRO A 302 -30.76 8.62 -3.89
CA PRO A 302 -31.08 8.74 -2.46
C PRO A 302 -31.86 7.54 -1.90
N ALA A 303 -32.69 6.90 -2.72
CA ALA A 303 -33.45 5.71 -2.35
C ALA A 303 -32.58 4.47 -2.08
N GLU A 304 -31.38 4.40 -2.67
CA GLU A 304 -30.41 3.31 -2.48
C GLU A 304 -29.50 3.50 -1.27
N VAL A 305 -29.45 4.71 -0.69
CA VAL A 305 -28.60 5.00 0.46
C VAL A 305 -29.15 4.28 1.71
N LYS A 306 -28.32 3.44 2.32
CA LYS A 306 -28.58 2.79 3.60
C LYS A 306 -27.98 3.58 4.76
N GLU A 307 -26.74 4.04 4.59
CA GLU A 307 -26.00 4.75 5.64
C GLU A 307 -25.06 5.80 5.04
N LYS A 308 -24.93 6.96 5.69
CA LYS A 308 -23.87 7.93 5.44
C LYS A 308 -23.15 8.21 6.76
N GLY A 309 -21.82 8.27 6.71
CA GLY A 309 -21.02 8.53 7.89
C GLY A 309 -19.70 9.22 7.56
N ALA A 310 -18.95 9.54 8.60
CA ALA A 310 -17.60 10.07 8.51
C ALA A 310 -16.76 9.48 9.64
N LEU A 311 -15.46 9.30 9.39
CA LEU A 311 -14.52 8.92 10.43
C LEU A 311 -14.20 10.12 11.32
N ARG A 312 -14.08 9.86 12.61
CA ARG A 312 -13.63 10.81 13.64
C ARG A 312 -12.14 10.58 13.95
N PRO A 313 -11.49 11.45 14.74
CA PRO A 313 -10.08 11.30 15.10
C PRO A 313 -9.75 9.89 15.64
N GLY A 314 -8.77 9.24 15.02
CA GLY A 314 -8.32 7.89 15.37
C GLY A 314 -9.28 6.75 15.04
N GLU A 315 -10.40 7.01 14.36
CA GLU A 315 -11.36 5.96 14.00
C GLU A 315 -10.90 5.14 12.79
N MET A 316 -11.33 3.88 12.78
CA MET A 316 -11.09 2.90 11.72
C MET A 316 -12.40 2.38 11.11
N LEU A 317 -12.30 1.97 9.85
CA LEU A 317 -13.33 1.25 9.12
C LEU A 317 -12.68 0.10 8.36
N LEU A 318 -13.35 -1.04 8.25
CA LEU A 318 -12.78 -2.22 7.60
C LEU A 318 -13.89 -3.00 6.88
N VAL A 319 -13.72 -3.21 5.58
CA VAL A 319 -14.48 -4.16 4.79
C VAL A 319 -13.67 -5.45 4.72
N ASP A 320 -14.22 -6.53 5.25
CA ASP A 320 -13.67 -7.88 5.09
C ASP A 320 -14.39 -8.56 3.92
N LEU A 321 -13.66 -8.82 2.83
CA LEU A 321 -14.22 -9.36 1.58
C LEU A 321 -14.54 -10.85 1.71
N ASP A 322 -13.86 -11.57 2.61
CA ASP A 322 -14.12 -12.98 2.86
C ASP A 322 -15.38 -13.16 3.71
N GLU A 323 -15.49 -12.39 4.80
CA GLU A 323 -16.70 -12.37 5.64
C GLU A 323 -17.87 -11.61 4.99
N LYS A 324 -17.60 -10.79 3.96
CA LYS A 324 -18.55 -9.87 3.32
C LYS A 324 -19.21 -8.92 4.32
N ARG A 325 -18.39 -8.36 5.21
CA ARG A 325 -18.85 -7.52 6.33
C ARG A 325 -18.13 -6.20 6.41
N LEU A 326 -18.87 -5.17 6.80
CA LEU A 326 -18.34 -3.88 7.22
C LEU A 326 -18.20 -3.88 8.75
N LEU A 327 -16.97 -3.76 9.23
CA LEU A 327 -16.63 -3.60 10.63
C LEU A 327 -16.35 -2.13 10.91
N LYS A 328 -16.90 -1.62 12.00
CA LYS A 328 -16.69 -0.23 12.46
C LYS A 328 -15.68 -0.19 13.61
N ASP A 329 -15.22 1.01 13.92
CA ASP A 329 -14.15 1.31 14.86
C ASP A 329 -14.15 0.45 16.15
N THR A 330 -15.24 0.51 16.92
CA THR A 330 -15.34 -0.21 18.20
C THR A 330 -15.20 -1.72 18.02
N GLU A 331 -15.81 -2.30 16.98
CA GLU A 331 -15.72 -3.74 16.71
C GLU A 331 -14.29 -4.14 16.34
N ILE A 332 -13.63 -3.36 15.46
CA ILE A 332 -12.25 -3.60 15.04
C ILE A 332 -11.33 -3.58 16.27
N LYS A 333 -11.35 -2.48 17.02
CA LYS A 333 -10.41 -2.27 18.12
C LYS A 333 -10.64 -3.22 19.29
N MET A 334 -11.90 -3.54 19.61
CA MET A 334 -12.17 -4.55 20.65
C MET A 334 -11.75 -5.96 20.21
N ARG A 335 -11.91 -6.32 18.93
CA ARG A 335 -11.37 -7.58 18.40
C ARG A 335 -9.87 -7.63 18.54
N LEU A 336 -9.15 -6.54 18.24
CA LEU A 336 -7.69 -6.44 18.39
C LEU A 336 -7.26 -6.55 19.85
N ALA A 337 -7.87 -5.76 20.73
CA ALA A 337 -7.52 -5.72 22.14
C ALA A 337 -7.75 -7.04 22.87
N ARG A 338 -8.73 -7.84 22.44
CA ARG A 338 -9.05 -9.13 23.07
C ARG A 338 -8.29 -10.33 22.51
N ARG A 339 -7.36 -10.15 21.56
CA ARG A 339 -6.58 -11.27 20.98
C ARG A 339 -5.59 -11.87 21.96
N ARG A 340 -5.06 -11.06 22.89
CA ARG A 340 -4.05 -11.45 23.88
C ARG A 340 -4.40 -10.79 25.22
N PRO A 341 -4.03 -11.42 26.34
CA PRO A 341 -4.28 -10.89 27.69
C PRO A 341 -3.53 -9.59 27.95
#